data_AF-A0A4Q4Y536-F1
#
_entry.id   AF-A0A4Q4Y536-F1
#
_cell.length_a   1.000
_cell.length_b   1.000
_cell.length_c   1.000
_cell.angle_alpha   90.00
_cell.angle_beta   90.00
_cell.angle_gamma   90.00
#
_symmetry.space_group_name_H-M   'P 1'
#
loop_
_entity.id
_entity.type
_entity.pdbx_description
1 polymer ?
#
loop_
_entity_poly.entity_id
_entity_poly.type
_entity_poly.pdbx_seq_one_letter_code
_entity_poly.pdbx_strand_id
1 'polypeptide(L)'
;MAIISAQLLNMQHLNITPVLMLDEDAQSPFCLSNEWGSGTEGVPNDENGSLRHISPDLRPVVAQRTLSHHPYIDLIPWPSFRSNVIQATSVDPPTIDEDDLCLDLSNGGIGCWGSTRGSMHGRGEGVPWDSRSWEAMPWFLEKWQLLTGGEDKMTPPPTGHPINGPPIFEAIATTTLQFKRQYLNNHLIN
;
A
#
# COMPACT_ATOMS: atom_id res chain seq x y z
N MET A 1 14.28 -2.58 1.46
CA MET A 1 14.03 -1.20 1.93
C MET A 1 13.01 -1.29 3.05
N ALA A 2 13.02 -0.39 4.04
CA ALA A 2 11.99 -0.40 5.08
C ALA A 2 10.64 0.06 4.48
N ILE A 3 9.52 -0.50 4.95
CA ILE A 3 8.18 -0.18 4.41
C ILE A 3 7.86 1.31 4.51
N ILE A 4 8.20 1.93 5.65
CA ILE A 4 8.01 3.38 5.89
C ILE A 4 8.78 4.20 4.85
N SER A 5 10.01 3.80 4.51
CA SER A 5 10.80 4.49 3.48
C SER A 5 10.14 4.38 2.10
N ALA A 6 9.57 3.22 1.77
CA ALA A 6 8.87 3.02 0.50
C ALA A 6 7.57 3.85 0.44
N GLN A 7 6.81 3.89 1.53
CA GLN A 7 5.59 4.70 1.66
C GLN A 7 5.89 6.21 1.58
N LEU A 8 6.99 6.68 2.20
CA LEU A 8 7.44 8.07 2.08
C LEU A 8 7.73 8.47 0.62
N LEU A 9 8.37 7.57 -0.14
CA LEU A 9 8.64 7.80 -1.55
C LEU A 9 7.36 7.77 -2.39
N ASN A 10 6.40 6.89 -2.08
CA ASN A 10 5.08 6.90 -2.74
C ASN A 10 4.27 8.17 -2.41
N MET A 11 4.33 8.66 -1.17
CA MET A 11 3.72 9.95 -0.80
C MET A 11 4.28 11.09 -1.63
N GLN A 12 5.61 11.16 -1.77
CA GLN A 12 6.25 12.16 -2.64
C GLN A 12 5.81 12.02 -4.10
N HIS A 13 5.72 10.79 -4.60
CA HIS A 13 5.26 10.50 -5.97
C HIS A 13 3.81 10.95 -6.22
N LEU A 14 2.97 10.88 -5.17
CA LEU A 14 1.56 11.23 -5.21
C LEU A 14 1.26 12.66 -4.74
N ASN A 15 2.28 13.41 -4.32
CA ASN A 15 2.14 14.73 -3.69
C ASN A 15 1.23 14.71 -2.45
N ILE A 16 1.30 13.65 -1.63
CA ILE A 16 0.59 13.52 -0.36
C ILE A 16 1.50 13.95 0.78
N THR A 17 1.00 14.79 1.68
CA THR A 17 1.77 15.27 2.84
C THR A 17 1.76 14.23 3.98
N PRO A 18 2.90 13.94 4.63
CA PRO A 18 2.96 12.93 5.70
C PRO A 18 2.03 13.20 6.90
N VAL A 19 1.64 14.46 7.14
CA VAL A 19 0.70 14.81 8.22
C VAL A 19 -0.67 14.17 8.04
N LEU A 20 -1.10 13.92 6.80
CA LEU A 20 -2.36 13.24 6.51
C LEU A 20 -2.33 11.74 6.88
N MET A 21 -1.15 11.16 7.12
CA MET A 21 -1.02 9.78 7.57
C MET A 21 -1.15 9.63 9.09
N LEU A 22 -1.08 10.74 9.83
CA LEU A 22 -1.12 10.76 11.29
C LEU A 22 -2.51 11.06 11.84
N ASP A 23 -3.43 11.44 10.97
CA ASP A 23 -4.80 11.79 11.29
C ASP A 23 -5.70 10.63 10.85
N GLU A 24 -6.23 9.87 11.81
CA GLU A 24 -7.04 8.67 11.57
C GLU A 24 -8.32 8.99 10.76
N ASP A 25 -8.82 10.24 10.85
CA ASP A 25 -10.02 10.68 10.14
C ASP A 25 -9.70 11.29 8.76
N ALA A 26 -8.41 11.35 8.38
CA ALA A 26 -7.99 11.94 7.12
C ALA A 26 -8.62 11.25 5.91
N GLN A 27 -8.99 12.07 4.93
CA GLN A 27 -9.55 11.60 3.67
C GLN A 27 -8.54 11.71 2.54
N SER A 28 -8.51 10.70 1.67
CA SER A 28 -7.68 10.72 0.47
C SER A 28 -7.98 11.96 -0.39
N PRO A 29 -6.94 12.66 -0.90
CA PRO A 29 -7.13 13.76 -1.84
C PRO A 29 -7.66 13.30 -3.22
N PHE A 30 -7.69 11.98 -3.47
CA PHE A 30 -8.28 11.42 -4.68
C PHE A 30 -9.79 11.20 -4.56
N CYS A 31 -10.33 11.16 -3.33
CA CYS A 31 -11.74 10.97 -3.09
C CYS A 31 -12.51 12.26 -3.41
N LEU A 32 -13.37 12.21 -4.42
CA LEU A 32 -14.24 13.31 -4.80
C LEU A 32 -15.56 13.23 -4.03
N SER A 33 -15.52 13.19 -2.70
CA SER A 33 -16.72 13.13 -1.87
C SER A 33 -17.37 14.51 -1.77
N ASN A 34 -18.27 14.84 -2.71
CA ASN A 34 -19.38 15.80 -2.68
C ASN A 34 -19.28 17.18 -1.95
N GLU A 35 -18.14 17.66 -1.46
CA GLU A 35 -17.98 19.02 -0.93
C GLU A 35 -17.81 20.09 -2.04
N TRP A 36 -18.44 19.89 -3.20
CA TRP A 36 -18.59 20.94 -4.20
C TRP A 36 -19.82 21.81 -3.92
N GLY A 37 -19.96 22.22 -2.66
CA GLY A 37 -20.87 23.27 -2.22
C GLY A 37 -20.08 24.55 -2.02
N SER A 38 -19.99 25.38 -3.06
CA SER A 38 -19.44 26.75 -3.06
C SER A 38 -17.91 26.87 -3.08
N GLY A 39 -17.37 27.16 -4.27
CA GLY A 39 -16.06 27.79 -4.41
C GLY A 39 -15.17 27.04 -5.38
N THR A 40 -15.00 27.60 -6.56
CA THR A 40 -13.99 27.21 -7.54
C THR A 40 -12.59 27.19 -6.89
N GLU A 41 -12.02 26.01 -6.66
CA GLU A 41 -10.58 25.70 -6.79
C GLU A 41 -10.33 24.25 -6.36
N GLY A 42 -9.95 23.39 -7.32
CA GLY A 42 -9.36 22.07 -7.01
C GLY A 42 -10.16 20.82 -7.34
N VAL A 43 -10.88 20.74 -8.47
CA VAL A 43 -11.07 19.43 -9.11
C VAL A 43 -9.74 19.13 -9.79
N PRO A 44 -9.01 18.03 -9.49
CA PRO A 44 -8.08 17.47 -10.44
C PRO A 44 -8.91 16.75 -11.52
N ASN A 45 -9.66 17.54 -12.29
CA ASN A 45 -10.13 17.07 -13.58
C ASN A 45 -8.85 16.80 -14.38
N ASP A 46 -8.75 15.65 -15.04
CA ASP A 46 -7.60 15.26 -15.89
C ASP A 46 -7.41 16.18 -17.11
N GLU A 47 -7.93 17.39 -17.05
CA GLU A 47 -7.89 18.43 -18.08
C GLU A 47 -6.47 18.97 -18.30
N ASN A 48 -5.54 18.76 -17.35
CA ASN A 48 -4.16 19.23 -17.46
C ASN A 48 -3.09 18.11 -17.45
N GLY A 49 -3.49 16.84 -17.53
CA GLY A 49 -2.55 15.71 -17.56
C GLY A 49 -1.77 15.47 -16.26
N SER A 50 -2.26 15.97 -15.12
CA SER A 50 -1.63 15.82 -13.79
C SER A 50 -1.40 14.35 -13.41
N LEU A 51 -2.34 13.46 -13.78
CA LEU A 51 -2.22 12.01 -13.53
C LEU A 51 -1.23 11.28 -14.45
N ARG A 52 -0.72 11.94 -15.50
CA ARG A 52 0.27 11.35 -16.43
C ARG A 52 1.62 11.14 -15.77
N HIS A 53 1.94 11.94 -14.75
CA HIS A 53 3.17 11.79 -13.96
C HIS A 53 3.07 10.67 -12.91
N ILE A 54 1.86 10.21 -12.60
CA ILE A 54 1.66 9.12 -11.65
C ILE A 54 1.90 7.77 -12.35
N SER A 55 2.70 6.91 -11.71
CA SER A 55 2.96 5.56 -12.17
C SER A 55 1.64 4.79 -12.34
N PRO A 56 1.49 3.94 -13.37
CA PRO A 56 0.28 3.15 -13.57
C PRO A 56 -0.20 2.41 -12.32
N ASP A 57 0.72 1.88 -11.51
CA ASP A 57 0.40 1.08 -10.33
C ASP A 57 -0.13 1.89 -9.15
N LEU A 58 0.17 3.20 -9.11
CA LEU A 58 -0.34 4.12 -8.09
C LEU A 58 -1.46 5.02 -8.60
N ARG A 59 -1.77 5.00 -9.90
CA ARG A 59 -2.83 5.82 -10.47
C ARG A 59 -4.16 5.55 -9.74
N PRO A 60 -4.92 6.59 -9.34
CA PRO A 60 -6.17 6.39 -8.63
C PRO A 60 -7.15 5.50 -9.42
N VAL A 61 -7.66 4.46 -8.77
CA VAL A 61 -8.73 3.62 -9.32
C VAL A 61 -10.10 4.27 -9.10
N VAL A 62 -11.14 3.74 -9.75
CA VAL A 62 -12.51 4.29 -9.61
C VAL A 62 -12.95 4.34 -8.15
N ALA A 63 -12.72 3.27 -7.38
CA ALA A 63 -13.09 3.21 -5.96
C ALA A 63 -12.49 4.37 -5.15
N GLN A 64 -11.22 4.71 -5.38
CA GLN A 64 -10.53 5.83 -4.72
C GLN A 64 -11.15 7.19 -5.06
N ARG A 65 -11.87 7.30 -6.18
CA ARG A 65 -12.51 8.56 -6.59
C ARG A 65 -13.93 8.70 -6.06
N THR A 66 -14.56 7.59 -5.69
CA THR A 66 -16.00 7.53 -5.41
C THR A 66 -16.35 7.18 -3.97
N LEU A 67 -15.42 6.60 -3.21
CA LEU A 67 -15.65 6.10 -1.86
C LEU A 67 -14.64 6.74 -0.90
N SER A 68 -15.14 7.21 0.25
CA SER A 68 -14.31 7.72 1.37
C SER A 68 -13.32 6.65 1.82
N HIS A 69 -12.06 7.04 2.01
CA HIS A 69 -11.00 6.14 2.49
C HIS A 69 -9.79 6.94 2.96
N HIS A 70 -9.00 6.33 3.85
CA HIS A 70 -7.80 6.94 4.39
C HIS A 70 -6.64 6.95 3.35
N PRO A 71 -5.83 8.03 3.26
CA PRO A 71 -4.72 8.17 2.31
C PRO A 71 -3.66 7.06 2.33
N TYR A 72 -3.50 6.31 3.43
CA TYR A 72 -2.48 5.23 3.51
C TYR A 72 -2.72 4.16 2.44
N ILE A 73 -3.98 3.94 2.05
CA ILE A 73 -4.36 2.97 1.01
C ILE A 73 -3.81 3.40 -0.35
N ASP A 74 -3.73 4.71 -0.61
CA ASP A 74 -3.22 5.27 -1.88
C ASP A 74 -1.77 4.89 -2.15
N LEU A 75 -1.01 4.62 -1.08
CA LEU A 75 0.43 4.34 -1.13
C LEU A 75 0.76 2.91 -1.57
N ILE A 76 -0.26 2.05 -1.71
CA ILE A 76 -0.07 0.64 -2.05
C ILE A 76 -0.08 0.46 -3.57
N PRO A 77 1.00 -0.03 -4.19
CA PRO A 77 1.10 -0.12 -5.65
C PRO A 77 0.43 -1.39 -6.20
N TRP A 78 -0.76 -1.73 -5.72
CA TRP A 78 -1.59 -2.80 -6.28
C TRP A 78 -3.01 -2.27 -6.50
N PRO A 79 -3.36 -1.86 -7.73
CA PRO A 79 -4.66 -1.26 -8.03
C PRO A 79 -5.87 -2.10 -7.58
N SER A 80 -5.84 -3.41 -7.83
CA SER A 80 -6.92 -4.32 -7.44
C SER A 80 -7.05 -4.43 -5.92
N PHE A 81 -5.93 -4.54 -5.21
CA PHE A 81 -5.93 -4.61 -3.75
C PHE A 81 -6.52 -3.34 -3.13
N ARG A 82 -6.09 -2.16 -3.60
CA ARG A 82 -6.66 -0.86 -3.16
C ARG A 82 -8.16 -0.80 -3.40
N SER A 83 -8.61 -1.19 -4.59
CA SER A 83 -10.04 -1.24 -4.92
C SER A 83 -10.82 -2.14 -3.96
N ASN A 84 -10.26 -3.31 -3.63
CA ASN A 84 -10.91 -4.28 -2.75
C ASN A 84 -10.98 -3.79 -1.30
N VAL A 85 -9.89 -3.19 -0.78
CA VAL A 85 -9.88 -2.59 0.57
C VAL A 85 -10.96 -1.54 0.70
N ILE A 86 -11.00 -0.59 -0.23
CA ILE A 86 -11.95 0.54 -0.19
C ILE A 86 -13.39 0.05 -0.28
N GLN A 87 -13.68 -0.94 -1.14
CA GLN A 87 -15.01 -1.54 -1.20
C GLN A 87 -15.36 -2.25 0.11
N ALA A 88 -14.42 -3.01 0.66
CA ALA A 88 -14.59 -3.80 1.87
C ALA A 88 -14.85 -2.95 3.13
N THR A 89 -14.29 -1.74 3.20
CA THR A 89 -14.47 -0.78 4.30
C THR A 89 -15.65 0.18 4.09
N SER A 90 -16.09 0.40 2.84
CA SER A 90 -17.20 1.34 2.53
C SER A 90 -18.61 0.87 2.90
N VAL A 91 -18.78 -0.40 3.26
CA VAL A 91 -20.08 -1.00 3.60
C VAL A 91 -20.32 -0.96 5.11
N ASP A 92 -21.60 -0.97 5.51
CA ASP A 92 -22.01 -0.98 6.93
C ASP A 92 -22.81 -2.26 7.25
N PRO A 93 -22.30 -3.18 8.09
CA PRO A 93 -20.98 -3.14 8.73
C PRO A 93 -19.83 -3.43 7.74
N PRO A 94 -18.61 -2.95 8.01
CA PRO A 94 -17.42 -3.27 7.21
C PRO A 94 -17.18 -4.78 7.14
N THR A 95 -16.71 -5.25 5.98
CA THR A 95 -16.37 -6.67 5.76
C THR A 95 -14.99 -7.05 6.28
N ILE A 96 -14.15 -6.07 6.57
CA ILE A 96 -12.82 -6.23 7.16
C ILE A 96 -12.63 -5.27 8.33
N ASP A 97 -11.72 -5.61 9.23
CA ASP A 97 -11.16 -4.68 10.21
C ASP A 97 -10.02 -3.89 9.55
N GLU A 98 -10.25 -2.59 9.31
CA GLU A 98 -9.28 -1.71 8.64
C GLU A 98 -8.03 -1.48 9.51
N ASP A 99 -8.20 -1.37 10.83
CA ASP A 99 -7.10 -1.14 11.77
C ASP A 99 -6.16 -2.34 11.80
N ASP A 100 -6.72 -3.55 11.82
CA ASP A 100 -5.96 -4.80 11.76
C ASP A 100 -5.19 -4.93 10.43
N LEU A 101 -5.78 -4.52 9.31
CA LEU A 101 -5.09 -4.46 8.02
C LEU A 101 -3.93 -3.46 8.04
N CYS A 102 -4.16 -2.25 8.55
CA CYS A 102 -3.14 -1.21 8.65
C CYS A 102 -1.93 -1.67 9.50
N LEU A 103 -2.20 -2.34 10.62
CA LEU A 103 -1.18 -2.94 11.47
C LEU A 103 -0.38 -4.03 10.76
N ASP A 104 -1.04 -4.93 10.05
CA ASP A 104 -0.37 -6.01 9.33
C ASP A 104 0.49 -5.50 8.17
N LEU A 105 0.00 -4.52 7.41
CA LEU A 105 0.78 -3.83 6.39
C LEU A 105 2.06 -3.25 7.02
N SER A 106 1.91 -2.51 8.12
CA SER A 106 3.01 -1.85 8.84
C SER A 106 4.00 -2.83 9.48
N ASN A 107 3.53 -4.01 9.90
CA ASN A 107 4.32 -5.04 10.59
C ASN A 107 4.97 -6.05 9.64
N GLY A 108 5.11 -5.69 8.36
CA GLY A 108 5.86 -6.51 7.39
C GLY A 108 5.01 -7.58 6.71
N GLY A 109 3.68 -7.41 6.69
CA GLY A 109 2.80 -8.19 5.82
C GLY A 109 3.14 -8.00 4.34
N ILE A 110 3.71 -6.85 4.00
CA ILE A 110 4.26 -6.55 2.67
C ILE A 110 5.65 -5.92 2.79
N GLY A 111 6.50 -6.15 1.80
CA GLY A 111 7.86 -5.61 1.74
C GLY A 111 8.19 -5.04 0.37
N CYS A 112 8.95 -3.94 0.36
CA CYS A 112 9.47 -3.35 -0.87
C CYS A 112 10.97 -3.65 -1.05
N TRP A 113 11.29 -4.29 -2.16
CA TRP A 113 12.64 -4.53 -2.63
C TRP A 113 13.18 -3.24 -3.26
N GLY A 114 14.11 -2.57 -2.57
CA GLY A 114 14.77 -1.37 -3.09
C GLY A 114 15.82 -1.70 -4.14
N SER A 115 16.38 -0.66 -4.77
CA SER A 115 17.37 -0.74 -5.86
C SER A 115 18.68 -1.49 -5.54
N THR A 116 18.97 -1.80 -4.28
CA THR A 116 20.25 -2.41 -3.86
C THR A 116 20.44 -3.88 -4.21
N ARG A 117 19.45 -4.59 -4.78
CA ARG A 117 19.63 -6.00 -5.22
C ARG A 117 19.13 -6.30 -6.63
N GLY A 118 18.68 -5.30 -7.39
CA GLY A 118 17.66 -5.55 -8.40
C GLY A 118 16.42 -6.17 -7.74
N SER A 119 15.28 -6.17 -8.40
CA SER A 119 14.22 -7.09 -7.97
C SER A 119 14.82 -8.49 -7.87
N MET A 120 14.51 -9.26 -6.81
CA MET A 120 15.12 -10.58 -6.55
C MET A 120 14.91 -11.57 -7.72
N HIS A 121 14.06 -11.20 -8.68
CA HIS A 121 13.77 -11.92 -9.92
C HIS A 121 13.99 -11.08 -11.19
N GLY A 122 14.64 -9.91 -11.11
CA GLY A 122 14.75 -8.95 -12.22
C GLY A 122 13.40 -8.34 -12.64
N ARG A 123 12.36 -8.46 -11.80
CA ARG A 123 11.01 -7.95 -12.08
C ARG A 123 10.80 -6.61 -11.40
N GLY A 124 10.89 -5.51 -12.14
CA GLY A 124 10.61 -4.17 -11.60
C GLY A 124 11.82 -3.25 -11.57
N GLU A 125 11.54 -1.94 -11.51
CA GLU A 125 12.55 -0.89 -11.54
C GLU A 125 13.23 -0.66 -10.17
N GLY A 126 12.84 -1.43 -9.13
CA GLY A 126 13.37 -1.29 -7.76
C GLY A 126 12.89 -0.01 -7.07
N VAL A 127 11.76 0.53 -7.53
CA VAL A 127 11.13 1.76 -7.04
C VAL A 127 9.78 1.45 -6.35
N PRO A 128 9.40 2.19 -5.30
CA PRO A 128 8.15 1.98 -4.55
C PRO A 128 6.85 2.12 -5.35
N TRP A 129 6.85 2.88 -6.43
CA TRP A 129 5.67 3.09 -7.28
C TRP A 129 5.53 2.05 -8.40
N ASP A 130 6.31 0.97 -8.35
CA ASP A 130 6.22 -0.20 -9.23
C ASP A 130 5.82 -1.41 -8.39
N SER A 131 4.64 -1.96 -8.68
CA SER A 131 4.04 -3.14 -8.04
C SER A 131 4.98 -4.35 -7.97
N ARG A 132 5.85 -4.49 -8.97
CA ARG A 132 6.79 -5.61 -9.11
C ARG A 132 7.96 -5.51 -8.11
N SER A 133 8.16 -4.33 -7.53
CA SER A 133 9.13 -4.10 -6.46
C SER A 133 8.60 -4.55 -5.09
N TRP A 134 7.36 -5.01 -4.99
CA TRP A 134 6.73 -5.38 -3.73
C TRP A 134 6.41 -6.86 -3.66
N GLU A 135 6.45 -7.41 -2.45
CA GLU A 135 6.10 -8.80 -2.15
C GLU A 135 5.25 -8.86 -0.88
N ALA A 136 4.15 -9.61 -0.95
CA ALA A 136 3.31 -9.91 0.20
C ALA A 136 3.75 -11.22 0.84
N MET A 137 3.77 -11.27 2.17
CA MET A 137 4.14 -12.46 2.91
C MET A 137 3.03 -13.51 2.83
N PRO A 138 3.35 -14.82 2.83
CA PRO A 138 2.34 -15.87 2.75
C PRO A 138 1.23 -15.77 3.81
N TRP A 139 1.60 -15.46 5.06
CA TRP A 139 0.63 -15.30 6.16
C TRP A 139 -0.32 -14.11 5.94
N PHE A 140 0.17 -13.05 5.28
CA PHE A 140 -0.65 -11.88 4.95
C PHE A 140 -1.65 -12.22 3.85
N LEU A 141 -1.20 -12.95 2.82
CA LEU A 141 -2.07 -13.42 1.74
C LEU A 141 -3.17 -14.36 2.26
N GLU A 142 -2.83 -15.24 3.20
CA GLU A 142 -3.78 -16.16 3.84
C GLU A 142 -4.85 -15.40 4.64
N LYS A 143 -4.43 -14.48 5.52
CA LYS A 143 -5.35 -13.68 6.33
C LYS A 143 -6.25 -12.76 5.48
N TRP A 144 -5.66 -12.11 4.47
CA TRP A 144 -6.33 -11.11 3.63
C TRP A 144 -6.76 -11.65 2.26
N GLN A 145 -7.01 -12.96 2.16
CA GLN A 145 -7.40 -13.63 0.91
C GLN A 145 -8.60 -12.99 0.19
N LEU A 146 -9.54 -12.42 0.96
CA LEU A 146 -10.69 -11.66 0.43
C LEU A 146 -10.24 -10.47 -0.43
N LEU A 147 -9.15 -9.80 -0.02
CA LEU A 147 -8.64 -8.58 -0.64
C LEU A 147 -7.64 -8.87 -1.76
N THR A 148 -6.93 -10.00 -1.67
CA THR A 148 -5.90 -10.38 -2.63
C THR A 148 -6.45 -11.21 -3.79
N GLY A 149 -7.74 -11.55 -3.76
CA GLY A 149 -8.40 -12.34 -4.79
C GLY A 149 -8.08 -13.82 -4.68
N GLY A 150 -8.17 -14.36 -3.46
CA GLY A 150 -7.86 -15.74 -3.06
C GLY A 150 -8.16 -16.78 -4.15
N GLU A 151 -7.29 -17.80 -4.23
CA GLU A 151 -7.13 -18.74 -5.34
C GLU A 151 -8.38 -19.09 -6.17
N ASP A 152 -8.76 -18.18 -7.07
CA ASP A 152 -9.58 -18.50 -8.23
C ASP A 152 -8.82 -17.97 -9.46
N LYS A 153 -8.08 -18.90 -10.09
CA LYS A 153 -7.25 -18.76 -11.32
C LYS A 153 -5.79 -18.37 -11.14
N MET A 154 -5.09 -19.07 -10.26
CA MET A 154 -3.68 -19.41 -10.53
C MET A 154 -3.67 -20.70 -11.38
N THR A 155 -3.99 -20.64 -12.69
CA THR A 155 -3.47 -21.68 -13.58
C THR A 155 -1.96 -21.45 -13.63
N PRO A 156 -1.14 -22.34 -13.06
CA PRO A 156 0.31 -22.16 -13.13
C PRO A 156 0.71 -22.12 -14.61
N PRO A 157 1.60 -21.20 -15.04
CA PRO A 157 2.21 -21.32 -16.35
C PRO A 157 2.87 -22.70 -16.44
N PRO A 158 2.81 -23.39 -17.60
CA PRO A 158 3.37 -24.72 -17.76
C PRO A 158 4.84 -24.71 -17.32
N THR A 159 5.11 -25.46 -16.26
CA THR A 159 6.37 -25.50 -15.53
C THR A 159 7.49 -25.99 -16.42
N GLY A 160 8.58 -25.23 -16.45
CA GLY A 160 9.84 -25.65 -17.05
C GLY A 160 11.01 -24.89 -16.45
N HIS A 161 11.27 -25.01 -15.14
CA HIS A 161 12.63 -25.01 -14.56
C HIS A 161 12.59 -25.34 -13.04
N PRO A 162 13.65 -25.96 -12.49
CA PRO A 162 13.59 -26.73 -11.26
C PRO A 162 13.73 -25.89 -9.98
N ILE A 163 12.82 -26.17 -9.06
CA ILE A 163 12.90 -26.02 -7.61
C ILE A 163 14.20 -26.64 -7.08
N ASN A 164 15.09 -25.83 -6.48
CA ASN A 164 16.01 -26.21 -5.40
C ASN A 164 16.80 -24.98 -4.88
N GLY A 165 16.42 -24.48 -3.71
CA GLY A 165 17.20 -23.57 -2.86
C GLY A 165 16.77 -23.74 -1.40
N PRO A 166 17.69 -23.77 -0.41
CA PRO A 166 17.37 -24.16 0.96
C PRO A 166 16.56 -23.07 1.72
N PRO A 167 15.84 -23.45 2.79
CA PRO A 167 14.99 -22.54 3.55
C PRO A 167 15.84 -21.60 4.40
N ILE A 168 15.61 -20.30 4.28
CA ILE A 168 16.19 -19.29 5.18
C ILE A 168 15.07 -18.77 6.08
N PHE A 169 14.64 -19.64 7.00
CA PHE A 169 13.84 -19.29 8.16
C PHE A 169 14.81 -19.18 9.35
N GLU A 170 14.83 -18.00 9.99
CA GLU A 170 15.58 -17.55 11.18
C GLU A 170 16.51 -16.37 10.87
N ALA A 171 16.05 -15.14 11.15
CA ALA A 171 16.92 -14.02 11.60
C ALA A 171 16.23 -12.66 11.86
N ILE A 172 14.96 -12.40 11.49
CA ILE A 172 14.44 -11.01 11.51
C ILE A 172 13.14 -10.87 12.33
N ALA A 173 13.13 -11.41 13.56
CA ALA A 173 12.03 -11.20 14.51
C ALA A 173 12.36 -10.24 15.67
N THR A 174 13.60 -9.75 15.77
CA THR A 174 14.07 -9.07 17.01
C THR A 174 14.17 -7.54 16.91
N THR A 175 14.05 -6.93 15.73
CA THR A 175 14.40 -5.50 15.57
C THR A 175 13.21 -4.54 15.63
N THR A 176 11.99 -4.99 15.33
CA THR A 176 10.83 -4.09 15.15
C THR A 176 10.22 -3.60 16.48
N LEU A 177 10.27 -4.41 17.55
CA LEU A 177 9.79 -4.02 18.89
C LEU A 177 10.68 -2.97 19.59
N GLN A 178 11.96 -2.86 19.21
CA GLN A 178 12.85 -1.85 19.79
C GLN A 178 12.58 -0.45 19.23
N PHE A 179 12.18 -0.35 17.95
CA PHE A 179 11.98 0.94 17.31
C PHE A 179 10.70 1.66 17.76
N LYS A 180 9.58 0.93 17.90
CA LYS A 180 8.32 1.51 18.43
C LYS A 180 8.50 2.02 19.87
N ARG A 181 9.33 1.34 20.67
CA ARG A 181 9.68 1.76 22.04
C ARG A 181 10.64 2.95 22.09
N GLN A 182 11.59 3.04 21.15
CA GLN A 182 12.56 4.13 21.11
C GLN A 182 11.99 5.43 20.52
N TYR A 183 11.07 5.33 19.55
CA TYR A 183 10.35 6.49 19.01
C TYR A 183 9.39 7.11 20.04
N LEU A 184 8.63 6.28 20.78
CA LEU A 184 7.74 6.75 21.84
C LEU A 184 8.53 7.35 23.03
N ASN A 185 9.67 6.77 23.41
CA ASN A 185 10.50 7.28 24.50
C ASN A 185 11.21 8.62 24.18
N ASN A 186 11.54 8.88 22.92
CA ASN A 186 12.26 10.09 22.52
C ASN A 186 11.33 11.27 22.19
N HIS A 187 10.03 11.04 21.98
CA HIS A 187 9.09 12.06 21.49
C HIS A 187 7.82 12.25 22.33
N LEU A 188 7.65 11.54 23.45
CA LEU A 188 6.52 11.72 24.37
C LEU A 188 6.91 11.92 25.85
N ILE A 189 8.19 12.19 26.15
CA ILE A 189 8.61 12.63 27.49
C ILE A 189 9.35 13.96 27.36
N ASN A 190 8.58 15.04 27.39
CA ASN A 190 8.95 16.30 28.04
C ASN A 190 7.89 16.56 29.11
#